data_AF-A0A7W7JYK8-F1
#
_entry.id   AF-A0A7W7JYK8-F1
#
_cell.length_a   1.000
_cell.length_b   1.000
_cell.length_c   1.000
_cell.angle_alpha   90.00
_cell.angle_beta   90.00
_cell.angle_gamma   90.00
#
_symmetry.space_group_name_H-M   'P 1'
#
loop_
_entity.id
_entity.type
_entity.pdbx_description
1 polymer ?
#
loop_
_entity_poly.entity_id
_entity_poly.type
_entity_poly.pdbx_seq_one_letter_code
_entity_poly.pdbx_strand_id
1 'polypeptide(L)'
;MTPEHYRVRIEGQRVLIAVAGDEVLARIHGNLLEVGARAVGPSAWLCDGDVSVQRLSEAIGELGKDEVVYLAANGAERIEFGFLVAPKIDGGIIVTP
;
A
#
# COMPACT_ATOMS: atom_id res chain seq x y z
N MET A 1 7.24 -3.61 -12.69
CA MET A 1 7.23 -4.82 -11.84
C MET A 1 6.31 -4.60 -10.63
N THR A 2 5.56 -5.63 -10.23
CA THR A 2 4.43 -5.53 -9.28
C THR A 2 4.89 -5.75 -7.83
N PRO A 3 4.43 -4.96 -6.84
CA PRO A 3 4.79 -5.13 -5.41
C PRO A 3 4.37 -6.48 -4.80
N GLU A 4 5.14 -6.97 -3.83
CA GLU A 4 4.77 -8.11 -2.97
C GLU A 4 3.87 -7.67 -1.81
N HIS A 5 2.92 -8.51 -1.44
CA HIS A 5 1.87 -8.14 -0.47
C HIS A 5 1.61 -9.28 0.53
N TYR A 6 1.73 -8.93 1.82
CA TYR A 6 1.50 -9.81 2.97
C TYR A 6 0.19 -9.36 3.68
N ARG A 7 -0.77 -10.27 3.94
CA ARG A 7 -2.15 -9.93 4.42
C ARG A 7 -2.67 -10.86 5.54
N VAL A 8 -3.47 -10.32 6.47
CA VAL A 8 -4.35 -11.06 7.42
C VAL A 8 -5.67 -10.29 7.71
N ARG A 9 -6.75 -10.60 6.97
CA ARG A 9 -8.07 -9.89 6.86
C ARG A 9 -8.82 -9.51 8.17
N ILE A 10 -9.50 -8.33 8.23
CA ILE A 10 -10.85 -8.01 8.84
C ILE A 10 -11.34 -6.53 8.55
N GLU A 11 -12.66 -6.26 8.51
CA GLU A 11 -13.33 -5.14 7.76
C GLU A 11 -13.73 -3.85 8.53
N GLY A 12 -13.64 -2.69 7.84
CA GLY A 12 -14.35 -1.45 8.17
C GLY A 12 -13.81 -0.22 7.43
N GLN A 13 -12.51 0.05 7.59
CA GLN A 13 -11.74 1.03 6.80
C GLN A 13 -10.27 0.62 6.80
N ARG A 14 -9.51 1.06 5.79
CA ARG A 14 -8.05 0.86 5.74
C ARG A 14 -7.31 2.18 5.76
N VAL A 15 -6.24 2.22 6.53
CA VAL A 15 -5.23 3.26 6.59
C VAL A 15 -4.05 2.81 5.75
N LEU A 16 -3.58 3.67 4.86
CA LEU A 16 -2.33 3.51 4.13
C LEU A 16 -1.35 4.56 4.63
N ILE A 17 -0.11 4.17 4.90
CA ILE A 17 0.99 5.09 5.26
C ILE A 17 2.19 4.76 4.37
N ALA A 18 2.61 5.72 3.55
CA ALA A 18 3.76 5.56 2.66
C ALA A 18 5.03 6.17 3.27
N VAL A 19 6.14 5.45 3.17
CA VAL A 19 7.50 5.96 3.40
C VAL A 19 8.22 5.83 2.07
N ALA A 20 8.32 6.93 1.34
CA ALA A 20 8.84 6.98 -0.02
C ALA A 20 9.38 8.39 -0.35
N GLY A 21 10.10 8.52 -1.46
CA GLY A 21 10.55 9.82 -1.95
C GLY A 21 9.40 10.71 -2.45
N ASP A 22 9.63 12.02 -2.53
CA ASP A 22 8.60 13.02 -2.86
C ASP A 22 7.91 12.77 -4.20
N GLU A 23 8.67 12.35 -5.22
CA GLU A 23 8.11 12.01 -6.55
C GLU A 23 7.16 10.80 -6.48
N VAL A 24 7.54 9.80 -5.69
CA VAL A 24 6.74 8.59 -5.48
C VAL A 24 5.50 8.91 -4.63
N LEU A 25 5.63 9.73 -3.59
CA LEU A 25 4.50 10.20 -2.79
C LEU A 25 3.49 11.00 -3.62
N ALA A 26 3.96 11.90 -4.49
CA ALA A 26 3.09 12.67 -5.37
C ALA A 26 2.30 11.76 -6.34
N ARG A 27 2.97 10.74 -6.89
CA ARG A 27 2.32 9.73 -7.75
C ARG A 27 1.30 8.90 -6.98
N ILE A 28 1.69 8.33 -5.83
CA ILE A 28 0.81 7.54 -4.97
C ILE A 28 -0.42 8.37 -4.59
N HIS A 29 -0.23 9.65 -4.26
CA HIS A 29 -1.31 10.56 -3.92
C HIS A 29 -2.35 10.67 -5.05
N GLY A 30 -1.91 10.98 -6.28
CA GLY A 30 -2.82 11.10 -7.42
C GLY A 30 -3.59 9.81 -7.68
N ASN A 31 -2.88 8.69 -7.74
CA ASN A 31 -3.48 7.38 -8.04
C ASN A 31 -4.44 6.90 -6.94
N LEU A 32 -4.11 7.17 -5.67
CA LEU A 32 -4.98 6.77 -4.55
C LEU A 32 -6.31 7.55 -4.54
N LEU A 33 -6.31 8.82 -4.97
CA LEU A 33 -7.54 9.59 -5.14
C LEU A 33 -8.45 8.98 -6.22
N GLU A 34 -7.88 8.47 -7.32
CA GLU A 34 -8.65 7.83 -8.41
C GLU A 34 -9.34 6.52 -7.99
N VAL A 35 -8.81 5.84 -6.97
CA VAL A 35 -9.42 4.63 -6.40
C VAL A 35 -10.30 4.92 -5.18
N GLY A 36 -10.63 6.20 -4.94
CA GLY A 36 -11.56 6.62 -3.89
C GLY A 36 -10.94 6.72 -2.50
N ALA A 37 -9.62 6.70 -2.38
CA ALA A 37 -8.97 6.99 -1.11
C ALA A 37 -9.02 8.49 -0.81
N ARG A 38 -8.98 8.84 0.48
CA ARG A 38 -8.94 10.21 0.96
C ARG A 38 -7.63 10.45 1.69
N ALA A 39 -6.91 11.50 1.31
CA ALA A 39 -5.72 11.92 2.06
C ALA A 39 -6.09 12.39 3.47
N VAL A 40 -5.34 11.93 4.46
CA VAL A 40 -5.43 12.34 5.87
C VAL A 40 -4.11 12.90 6.40
N GLY A 41 -3.07 12.90 5.57
CA GLY A 41 -1.78 13.50 5.81
C GLY A 41 -0.93 13.50 4.52
N PRO A 42 0.28 14.06 4.57
CA PRO A 42 1.17 14.14 3.41
C PRO A 42 1.56 12.75 2.85
N SER A 43 1.58 11.74 3.73
CA SER A 43 1.95 10.37 3.36
C SER A 43 0.94 9.34 3.89
N ALA A 44 -0.31 9.77 4.13
CA ALA A 44 -1.32 8.91 4.73
C ALA A 44 -2.70 9.07 4.07
N TRP A 45 -3.38 7.94 3.86
CA TRP A 45 -4.70 7.88 3.22
C TRP A 45 -5.63 6.92 3.95
N LEU A 46 -6.93 7.19 3.83
CA LEU A 46 -8.00 6.27 4.20
C LEU A 46 -8.69 5.76 2.95
N CYS A 47 -9.00 4.48 2.89
CA CYS A 47 -9.91 3.93 1.88
C CYS A 47 -10.95 3.01 2.53
N ASP A 48 -12.05 2.79 1.82
CA ASP A 48 -13.04 1.81 2.21
C ASP A 48 -12.44 0.38 2.12
N GLY A 49 -12.94 -0.52 2.96
CA GLY A 49 -12.56 -1.92 3.01
C GLY A 49 -13.00 -2.71 1.77
N ASP A 50 -13.93 -2.20 0.97
CA ASP A 50 -14.38 -2.81 -0.29
C ASP A 50 -13.35 -2.71 -1.44
N VAL A 51 -12.48 -1.69 -1.41
CA VAL A 51 -11.38 -1.55 -2.37
C VAL A 51 -10.48 -2.77 -2.23
N SER A 52 -10.18 -3.50 -3.30
CA SER A 52 -9.31 -4.68 -3.20
C SER A 52 -7.85 -4.26 -2.99
N VAL A 53 -7.04 -5.06 -2.27
CA VAL A 53 -5.61 -4.70 -2.15
C VAL A 53 -4.87 -4.84 -3.46
N GLN A 54 -5.37 -5.64 -4.42
CA GLN A 54 -4.82 -5.62 -5.78
C GLN A 54 -4.94 -4.22 -6.38
N ARG A 55 -6.13 -3.61 -6.30
CA ARG A 55 -6.37 -2.26 -6.80
C ARG A 55 -5.55 -1.21 -6.04
N LEU A 56 -5.34 -1.39 -4.74
CA LEU A 56 -4.44 -0.54 -3.96
C LEU A 56 -2.97 -0.70 -4.40
N SER A 57 -2.51 -1.93 -4.65
CA SER A 57 -1.16 -2.22 -5.14
C SER A 57 -0.91 -1.59 -6.52
N GLU A 58 -1.89 -1.70 -7.42
CA GLU A 58 -1.86 -1.05 -8.73
C GLU A 58 -1.80 0.48 -8.61
N ALA A 59 -2.57 1.08 -7.70
CA ALA A 59 -2.55 2.51 -7.44
C ALA A 59 -1.22 2.98 -6.82
N ILE A 60 -0.64 2.20 -5.90
CA ILE A 60 0.67 2.50 -5.31
C ILE A 60 1.77 2.45 -6.39
N GLY A 61 1.69 1.46 -7.28
CA GLY A 61 2.64 1.26 -8.36
C GLY A 61 4.01 0.78 -7.86
N GLU A 62 5.06 1.05 -8.65
CA GLU A 62 6.41 0.57 -8.35
C GLU A 62 7.03 1.33 -7.17
N LEU A 63 7.60 0.58 -6.23
CA LEU A 63 8.37 1.11 -5.10
C LEU A 63 9.86 0.89 -5.35
N GLY A 64 10.66 1.87 -4.96
CA GLY A 64 12.11 1.83 -4.95
C GLY A 64 12.66 0.97 -3.80
N LYS A 65 13.98 0.77 -3.85
CA LYS A 65 14.72 0.16 -2.74
C LYS A 65 14.53 1.03 -1.50
N ASP A 66 14.14 0.42 -0.39
CA ASP A 66 13.84 1.05 0.90
C ASP A 66 12.51 1.84 0.98
N GLU A 67 11.69 1.84 -0.08
CA GLU A 67 10.34 2.39 -0.03
C GLU A 67 9.31 1.34 0.42
N VAL A 68 8.37 1.77 1.24
CA VAL A 68 7.35 0.88 1.83
C VAL A 68 6.02 1.59 1.98
N VAL A 69 4.93 0.87 1.77
CA VAL A 69 3.58 1.32 2.12
C VAL A 69 3.00 0.37 3.16
N TYR A 70 2.76 0.89 4.37
CA TYR A 70 2.04 0.19 5.41
C TYR A 70 0.54 0.24 5.14
N LEU A 71 -0.13 -0.89 5.36
CA LEU A 71 -1.57 -1.03 5.29
C LEU A 71 -2.07 -1.47 6.67
N ALA A 72 -2.92 -0.68 7.31
CA ALA A 72 -3.60 -1.08 8.53
C ALA A 72 -5.11 -1.09 8.30
N ALA A 73 -5.81 -2.18 8.59
CA ALA A 73 -7.27 -2.21 8.54
C ALA A 73 -7.85 -2.16 9.95
N ASN A 74 -8.82 -1.28 10.17
CA ASN A 74 -9.60 -1.25 11.40
C ASN A 74 -10.94 -1.92 11.12
N GLY A 75 -11.23 -3.00 11.85
CA GLY A 75 -12.56 -3.57 11.92
C GLY A 75 -13.10 -3.66 13.32
N ALA A 76 -14.38 -3.97 13.45
CA ALA A 76 -15.14 -3.88 14.70
C ALA A 76 -14.53 -4.68 15.88
N GLU A 77 -13.67 -5.67 15.62
CA GLU A 77 -13.08 -6.53 16.67
C GLU A 77 -11.56 -6.72 16.58
N ARG A 78 -10.86 -6.32 15.51
CA ARG A 78 -9.40 -6.50 15.33
C ARG A 78 -8.75 -5.46 14.41
N ILE A 79 -7.49 -5.15 14.71
CA ILE A 79 -6.58 -4.34 13.86
C ILE A 79 -5.69 -5.30 13.04
N GLU A 80 -5.68 -5.13 11.73
CA GLU A 80 -4.79 -5.82 10.79
C GLU A 80 -3.60 -4.92 10.42
N PHE A 81 -2.42 -5.52 10.27
CA PHE A 81 -1.23 -4.85 9.73
C PHE A 81 -0.67 -5.65 8.55
N GLY A 82 -0.39 -4.97 7.46
CA GLY A 82 0.33 -5.46 6.30
C GLY A 82 1.26 -4.38 5.76
N PHE A 83 2.11 -4.76 4.82
CA PHE A 83 2.98 -3.81 4.12
C PHE A 83 3.20 -4.26 2.68
N LEU A 84 3.41 -3.29 1.81
CA LEU A 84 3.83 -3.45 0.43
C LEU A 84 5.25 -2.91 0.31
N VAL A 85 6.15 -3.70 -0.25
CA VAL A 85 7.56 -3.36 -0.46
C VAL A 85 7.97 -3.70 -1.89
N ALA A 86 9.07 -3.10 -2.34
CA ALA A 86 9.74 -3.54 -3.55
C ALA A 86 10.14 -5.03 -3.43
N PRO A 87 9.98 -5.83 -4.49
CA PRO A 87 10.40 -7.23 -4.49
C PRO A 87 11.92 -7.35 -4.26
N LYS A 88 12.35 -8.40 -3.55
CA LYS A 88 13.78 -8.73 -3.47
C LYS A 88 14.24 -9.28 -4.81
N ILE A 89 15.13 -8.57 -5.48
CA ILE A 89 15.75 -9.00 -6.73
C ILE A 89 17.20 -9.40 -6.42
N ASP A 90 17.55 -10.65 -6.63
CA ASP A 90 18.94 -11.11 -6.63
C ASP A 90 19.30 -11.69 -8.00
N GLY A 91 20.29 -11.09 -8.67
CA GLY A 91 20.70 -11.51 -10.02
C GLY A 91 19.62 -11.48 -11.10
N GLY A 92 18.55 -10.68 -10.94
CA GLY A 92 17.42 -10.63 -11.88
C GLY A 92 16.31 -11.65 -11.61
N ILE A 93 16.41 -12.41 -10.53
CA ILE A 93 15.38 -13.36 -10.07
C ILE A 93 14.60 -12.70 -8.94
N ILE A 94 13.27 -12.75 -9.03
CA ILE A 94 12.38 -12.36 -7.93
C ILE A 94 12.45 -13.46 -6.88
N VAL A 95 12.92 -13.13 -5.68
CA VAL A 95 13.03 -14.05 -4.55
C VAL A 95 11.78 -13.90 -3.69
N THR A 96 10.77 -14.73 -3.96
CA THR A 96 9.62 -14.89 -3.04
C THR A 96 10.03 -15.83 -1.87
N PRO A 97 9.71 -15.50 -0.62
CA PRO A 97 9.83 -16.44 0.49
C PRO A 97 8.85 -17.63 0.37
#